data_AF-G2LGF0-F1
#
_entry.id   AF-G2LGF0-F1
#
_cell.length_a   1.000
_cell.length_b   1.000
_cell.length_c   1.000
_cell.angle_alpha   90.00
_cell.angle_beta   90.00
_cell.angle_gamma   90.00
#
_symmetry.space_group_name_H-M   'P 1'
#
loop_
_entity.id
_entity.type
_entity.pdbx_description
1 polymer ?
#
loop_
_entity_poly.entity_id
_entity_poly.type
_entity_poly.pdbx_seq_one_letter_code
_entity_poly.pdbx_strand_id
1 'polypeptide(L)'
;MSAPIVKTFEDIVHHLDARAERNGGGLPVTETDTFRTLNFSLMLSISHYIEDRFIEKRLSGLFVASFQKLSLFLPQQERYAAIARTSQQVWIIGEPDIAPPFIAENLQFFRPADAACRDYWIVLSDDTRFRIALFARECRLPEPQSAASVKNGYPGGKRRFEGFWTYRDEYIDTIRSSIQAHYARPELRILPQTDTVGIS
;
A
#
# COMPACT_ATOMS: atom_id res chain seq x y z
N MET A 1 19.55 5.89 8.46
CA MET A 1 19.01 4.52 8.60
C MET A 1 17.85 4.40 7.63
N SER A 2 17.75 3.32 6.86
CA SER A 2 16.62 3.10 5.94
C SER A 2 15.33 2.90 6.73
N ALA A 3 14.19 3.39 6.23
CA ALA A 3 12.90 3.17 6.86
C ALA A 3 12.64 1.65 7.03
N PRO A 4 12.01 1.19 8.12
CA PRO A 4 11.70 -0.23 8.32
C PRO A 4 10.95 -0.86 7.14
N ILE A 5 10.07 -0.09 6.49
CA ILE A 5 9.28 -0.50 5.32
C ILE A 5 10.17 -0.69 4.09
N VAL A 6 11.10 0.24 3.85
CA VAL A 6 12.07 0.12 2.75
C VAL A 6 12.92 -1.13 2.97
N LYS A 7 13.48 -1.29 4.17
CA LYS A 7 14.30 -2.46 4.50
C LYS A 7 13.51 -3.76 4.33
N THR A 8 12.27 -3.81 4.80
CA THR A 8 11.39 -4.98 4.66
C THR A 8 11.17 -5.35 3.20
N PHE A 9 10.91 -4.37 2.33
CA PHE A 9 10.75 -4.61 0.91
C PHE A 9 12.03 -5.18 0.29
N GLU A 10 13.17 -4.54 0.54
CA GLU A 10 14.48 -4.98 0.00
C GLU A 10 14.85 -6.37 0.50
N ASP A 11 14.65 -6.67 1.78
CA ASP A 11 14.96 -7.97 2.37
C ASP A 11 14.11 -9.09 1.71
N ILE A 12 12.81 -8.85 1.48
CA ILE A 12 11.92 -9.80 0.80
C ILE A 12 12.32 -9.95 -0.67
N VAL A 13 12.58 -8.84 -1.38
CA VAL A 13 13.00 -8.86 -2.78
C VAL A 13 14.32 -9.61 -2.95
N HIS A 14 15.33 -9.31 -2.14
CA HIS A 14 16.62 -10.00 -2.15
C HIS A 14 16.46 -11.50 -1.88
N HIS A 15 15.62 -11.87 -0.92
CA HIS A 15 15.35 -13.28 -0.64
C HIS A 15 14.64 -13.99 -1.81
N LEU A 16 13.69 -13.32 -2.47
CA LEU A 16 13.03 -13.83 -3.68
C LEU A 16 14.01 -13.96 -4.87
N ASP A 17 14.94 -13.01 -5.04
CA ASP A 17 15.93 -13.04 -6.11
C ASP A 17 16.97 -14.14 -5.88
N ALA A 18 17.50 -14.26 -4.66
CA ALA A 18 18.40 -15.35 -4.28
C ALA A 18 17.76 -16.74 -4.43
N ARG A 19 16.43 -16.85 -4.25
CA ARG A 19 15.67 -18.07 -4.55
C ARG A 19 15.59 -18.33 -6.06
N ALA A 20 15.29 -17.31 -6.85
CA ALA A 20 15.18 -17.42 -8.31
C ALA A 20 16.50 -17.88 -8.96
N GLU A 21 17.63 -17.35 -8.47
CA GLU A 21 18.97 -17.77 -8.91
C GLU A 21 19.22 -19.25 -8.65
N ARG A 22 18.84 -19.77 -7.47
CA ARG A 22 18.92 -21.21 -7.16
C ARG A 22 18.05 -22.07 -8.09
N ASN A 23 16.98 -21.52 -8.64
CA ASN A 23 16.03 -22.21 -9.50
C ASN A 23 16.33 -22.05 -11.01
N GLY A 24 17.50 -21.54 -11.40
CA GLY A 24 17.97 -21.53 -12.80
C GLY A 24 17.79 -20.22 -13.57
N GLY A 25 17.53 -19.09 -12.89
CA GLY A 25 17.65 -17.76 -13.49
C GLY A 25 16.52 -17.39 -14.46
N GLY A 26 15.48 -16.76 -13.91
CA GLY A 26 14.36 -16.14 -14.65
C GLY A 26 13.62 -15.19 -13.71
N LEU A 27 12.60 -14.46 -14.20
CA LEU A 27 11.65 -13.78 -13.31
C LEU A 27 11.23 -14.78 -12.21
N PRO A 28 11.32 -14.43 -10.92
CA PRO A 28 11.30 -15.42 -9.84
C PRO A 28 10.11 -16.36 -9.95
N VAL A 29 10.43 -17.64 -9.83
CA VAL A 29 9.52 -18.78 -9.74
C VAL A 29 8.26 -18.44 -8.94
N THR A 30 7.12 -18.82 -9.52
CA THR A 30 5.82 -19.01 -8.85
C THR A 30 5.96 -20.02 -7.72
N GLU A 31 6.52 -19.61 -6.58
CA GLU A 31 6.35 -20.35 -5.32
C GLU A 31 4.92 -20.12 -4.89
N THR A 32 4.00 -20.96 -5.41
CA THR A 32 2.54 -21.18 -5.17
C THR A 32 1.66 -20.04 -4.64
N ASP A 33 2.18 -19.18 -3.77
CA ASP A 33 1.53 -18.13 -3.02
C ASP A 33 2.26 -16.76 -3.08
N THR A 34 3.42 -16.60 -3.75
CA THR A 34 4.07 -15.29 -3.98
C THR A 34 4.45 -15.06 -5.43
N PHE A 35 4.16 -13.87 -5.94
CA PHE A 35 4.28 -13.55 -7.35
C PHE A 35 4.90 -12.18 -7.55
N ARG A 36 6.00 -12.11 -8.32
CA ARG A 36 6.69 -10.87 -8.69
C ARG A 36 6.12 -10.31 -9.99
N THR A 37 6.06 -8.99 -10.09
CA THR A 37 5.59 -8.32 -11.32
C THR A 37 6.19 -6.93 -11.47
N LEU A 38 6.33 -6.49 -12.72
CA LEU A 38 6.59 -5.10 -13.11
C LEU A 38 5.36 -4.48 -13.82
N ASN A 39 4.30 -5.26 -14.01
CA ASN A 39 3.11 -4.84 -14.72
C ASN A 39 2.18 -4.06 -13.78
N PHE A 40 2.13 -2.74 -13.99
CA PHE A 40 1.27 -1.83 -13.24
C PHE A 40 -0.21 -2.22 -13.29
N SER A 41 -0.73 -2.59 -14.47
CA SER A 41 -2.14 -2.99 -14.62
C SER A 41 -2.44 -4.24 -13.80
N LEU A 42 -1.52 -5.20 -13.73
CA LEU A 42 -1.66 -6.37 -12.88
C LEU A 42 -1.66 -5.99 -11.39
N MET A 43 -0.74 -5.12 -10.95
CA MET A 43 -0.74 -4.66 -9.55
C MET A 43 -2.04 -3.94 -9.19
N LEU A 44 -2.58 -3.10 -10.08
CA LEU A 44 -3.86 -2.43 -9.87
C LEU A 44 -5.01 -3.44 -9.77
N SER A 45 -5.05 -4.45 -10.65
CA SER A 45 -6.04 -5.53 -10.56
C SER A 45 -5.92 -6.30 -9.25
N ILE A 46 -4.70 -6.57 -8.76
CA ILE A 46 -4.49 -7.24 -7.47
C ILE A 46 -4.93 -6.35 -6.29
N SER A 47 -4.64 -5.04 -6.32
CA SER A 47 -5.11 -4.08 -5.31
C SER A 47 -6.64 -4.13 -5.16
N HIS A 48 -7.35 -3.98 -6.28
CA HIS A 48 -8.81 -4.06 -6.28
C HIS A 48 -9.30 -5.43 -5.84
N TYR A 49 -8.66 -6.51 -6.29
CA TYR A 49 -9.01 -7.87 -5.86
C TYR A 49 -8.92 -8.04 -4.34
N ILE A 50 -7.86 -7.54 -3.69
CA ILE A 50 -7.69 -7.63 -2.24
C ILE A 50 -8.83 -6.91 -1.52
N GLU A 51 -9.10 -5.68 -1.93
CA GLU A 51 -10.15 -4.82 -1.37
C GLU A 51 -11.56 -5.43 -1.59
N ASP A 52 -11.87 -5.92 -2.80
CA ASP A 52 -13.15 -6.56 -3.13
C ASP A 52 -13.36 -7.80 -2.27
N ARG A 53 -12.35 -8.67 -2.17
CA ARG A 53 -12.42 -9.88 -1.34
C ARG A 53 -12.64 -9.56 0.13
N PHE A 54 -12.04 -8.47 0.63
CA PHE A 54 -12.24 -8.05 2.01
C PHE A 54 -13.71 -7.68 2.28
N ILE A 55 -14.32 -6.91 1.38
CA ILE A 55 -15.72 -6.48 1.46
C ILE A 55 -16.67 -7.67 1.27
N GLU A 56 -16.49 -8.44 0.19
CA GLU A 56 -17.34 -9.58 -0.17
C GLU A 56 -17.42 -10.63 0.95
N LYS A 57 -16.26 -10.97 1.54
CA LYS A 57 -16.18 -11.98 2.61
C LYS A 57 -16.47 -11.41 3.99
N ARG A 58 -16.78 -10.11 4.10
CA ARG A 58 -17.00 -9.40 5.37
C ARG A 58 -15.87 -9.71 6.35
N LEU A 59 -14.64 -9.50 5.90
CA LEU A 59 -13.45 -9.73 6.71
C LEU A 59 -13.40 -8.71 7.86
N SER A 60 -12.83 -9.14 8.98
CA SER A 60 -12.79 -8.38 10.23
C SER A 60 -11.37 -8.11 10.73
N GLY A 61 -10.36 -8.58 10.02
CA GLY A 61 -8.96 -8.33 10.36
C GLY A 61 -8.52 -6.88 10.16
N LEU A 62 -7.20 -6.68 10.26
CA LEU A 62 -6.54 -5.42 9.92
C LEU A 62 -6.53 -5.25 8.40
N PHE A 63 -6.90 -4.06 7.94
CA PHE A 63 -6.72 -3.64 6.56
C PHE A 63 -5.77 -2.45 6.48
N VAL A 64 -4.78 -2.50 5.60
CA VAL A 64 -3.87 -1.37 5.35
C VAL A 64 -3.87 -1.04 3.87
N ALA A 65 -3.98 0.23 3.53
CA ALA A 65 -3.76 0.73 2.17
C ALA A 65 -2.89 1.98 2.19
N SER A 66 -1.98 2.09 1.21
CA SER A 66 -1.22 3.31 0.99
C SER A 66 -1.60 4.02 -0.30
N PHE A 67 -1.51 5.35 -0.23
CA PHE A 67 -1.72 6.29 -1.32
C PHE A 67 -0.53 7.23 -1.36
N GLN A 68 -0.17 7.70 -2.55
CA GLN A 68 0.86 8.73 -2.65
C GLN A 68 0.44 10.05 -2.02
N LYS A 69 -0.85 10.37 -2.13
CA LYS A 69 -1.50 11.57 -1.62
C LYS A 69 -2.88 11.21 -1.10
N LEU A 70 -3.31 11.80 0.00
CA LEU A 70 -4.64 11.56 0.56
C LEU A 70 -5.77 12.07 -0.33
N SER A 71 -5.53 13.04 -1.22
CA SER A 71 -6.52 13.41 -2.25
C SER A 71 -6.92 12.26 -3.16
N LEU A 72 -6.04 11.27 -3.37
CA LEU A 72 -6.34 10.06 -4.17
C LEU A 72 -7.25 9.06 -3.45
N PHE A 73 -7.42 9.21 -2.13
CA PHE A 73 -8.38 8.44 -1.35
C PHE A 73 -9.82 8.93 -1.56
N LEU A 74 -10.06 10.23 -1.79
CA LEU A 74 -11.40 10.80 -1.84
C LEU A 74 -12.35 10.11 -2.84
N PRO A 75 -11.95 9.82 -4.09
CA PRO A 75 -12.82 9.10 -5.03
C PRO A 75 -13.16 7.67 -4.59
N GLN A 76 -12.41 7.12 -3.62
CA GLN A 76 -12.54 5.76 -3.12
C GLN A 76 -13.15 5.70 -1.71
N GLN A 77 -13.56 6.84 -1.13
CA GLN A 77 -13.99 6.92 0.26
C GLN A 77 -15.11 5.92 0.62
N GLU A 78 -16.09 5.71 -0.27
CA GLU A 78 -17.22 4.81 -0.03
C GLU A 78 -16.76 3.35 0.07
N ARG A 79 -15.74 2.99 -0.70
CA ARG A 79 -15.13 1.66 -0.68
C ARG A 79 -14.43 1.40 0.64
N TYR A 80 -13.66 2.37 1.13
CA TYR A 80 -13.00 2.25 2.44
C TYR A 80 -13.98 2.35 3.61
N ALA A 81 -15.09 3.08 3.45
CA ALA A 81 -16.22 3.01 4.39
C ALA A 81 -16.81 1.58 4.44
N ALA A 82 -16.96 0.91 3.28
CA ALA A 82 -17.43 -0.48 3.24
C ALA A 82 -16.45 -1.46 3.91
N ILE A 83 -15.14 -1.29 3.73
CA ILE A 83 -14.11 -2.08 4.43
C ILE A 83 -14.19 -1.83 5.95
N ALA A 84 -14.33 -0.56 6.36
CA ALA A 84 -14.39 -0.18 7.77
C ALA A 84 -15.64 -0.73 8.49
N ARG A 85 -16.74 -1.02 7.80
CA ARG A 85 -17.96 -1.59 8.43
C ARG A 85 -17.74 -2.94 9.10
N THR A 86 -16.79 -3.75 8.63
CA THR A 86 -16.54 -5.10 9.21
C THR A 86 -15.15 -5.23 9.80
N SER A 87 -14.18 -4.43 9.36
CA SER A 87 -12.80 -4.46 9.84
C SER A 87 -12.66 -4.07 11.32
N GLN A 88 -11.74 -4.68 12.04
CA GLN A 88 -11.30 -4.22 13.36
C GLN A 88 -10.54 -2.90 13.26
N GLN A 89 -9.70 -2.74 12.24
CA GLN A 89 -8.85 -1.57 12.04
C GLN A 89 -8.53 -1.36 10.57
N VAL A 90 -8.70 -0.14 10.08
CA VAL A 90 -8.33 0.27 8.72
C VAL A 90 -7.28 1.38 8.80
N TRP A 91 -6.11 1.18 8.21
CA TRP A 91 -5.03 2.15 8.20
C TRP A 91 -4.81 2.66 6.78
N ILE A 92 -4.95 3.98 6.61
CA ILE A 92 -4.71 4.68 5.35
C ILE A 92 -3.43 5.50 5.49
N ILE A 93 -2.42 5.18 4.70
CA ILE A 93 -1.14 5.88 4.72
C ILE A 93 -1.04 6.74 3.47
N GLY A 94 -0.77 8.04 3.60
CA GLY A 94 -0.51 8.87 2.43
C GLY A 94 -0.17 10.32 2.75
N GLU A 95 0.46 11.00 1.80
CA GLU A 95 0.87 12.40 1.99
C GLU A 95 -0.35 13.26 2.31
N PRO A 96 -0.34 14.03 3.42
CA PRO A 96 -1.48 14.85 3.84
C PRO A 96 -1.59 16.13 3.00
N ASP A 97 -1.91 15.99 1.72
CA ASP A 97 -2.18 17.12 0.82
C ASP A 97 -3.58 17.71 1.01
N ILE A 98 -4.43 17.01 1.76
CA ILE A 98 -5.74 17.46 2.23
C ILE A 98 -5.94 17.03 3.68
N ALA A 99 -6.87 17.68 4.38
CA ALA A 99 -7.41 17.13 5.62
C ALA A 99 -8.35 15.96 5.28
N PRO A 100 -8.10 14.73 5.78
CA PRO A 100 -8.92 13.58 5.42
C PRO A 100 -10.32 13.67 6.05
N PRO A 101 -11.37 13.17 5.39
CA PRO A 101 -12.71 13.14 5.96
C PRO A 101 -12.80 12.15 7.14
N PHE A 102 -13.72 12.40 8.07
CA PHE A 102 -14.12 11.37 9.02
C PHE A 102 -15.00 10.33 8.33
N ILE A 103 -14.62 9.05 8.43
CA ILE A 103 -15.33 7.93 7.78
C ILE A 103 -15.89 6.95 8.81
N ALA A 104 -15.04 6.52 9.75
CA ALA A 104 -15.39 5.60 10.82
C ALA A 104 -14.34 5.68 11.93
N GLU A 105 -14.70 5.32 13.17
CA GLU A 105 -13.80 5.37 14.33
C GLU A 105 -12.60 4.42 14.22
N ASN A 106 -12.79 3.29 13.54
CA ASN A 106 -11.77 2.27 13.31
C ASN A 106 -10.90 2.55 12.06
N LEU A 107 -11.15 3.64 11.34
CA LEU A 107 -10.34 4.06 10.20
C LEU A 107 -9.41 5.21 10.61
N GLN A 108 -8.11 4.99 10.45
CA GLN A 108 -7.07 5.93 10.86
C GLN A 108 -6.21 6.34 9.67
N PHE A 109 -5.90 7.63 9.59
CA PHE A 109 -5.01 8.19 8.57
C PHE A 109 -3.62 8.42 9.15
N PHE A 110 -2.59 8.14 8.36
CA PHE A 110 -1.20 8.31 8.71
C PHE A 110 -0.43 9.00 7.59
N ARG A 111 0.45 9.96 7.94
CA ARG A 111 1.41 10.53 6.98
C ARG A 111 2.57 9.55 6.76
N PRO A 112 3.18 9.49 5.57
CA PRO A 112 4.37 8.67 5.35
C PRO A 112 5.45 9.08 6.37
N ALA A 113 6.16 8.09 6.90
CA ALA A 113 7.11 8.38 7.95
C ALA A 113 8.36 9.11 7.43
N ASP A 114 8.72 8.87 6.17
CA ASP A 114 9.70 9.62 5.43
C ASP A 114 9.39 9.66 3.93
N ALA A 115 10.24 10.36 3.17
CA ALA A 115 10.10 10.51 1.73
C ALA A 115 10.21 9.18 0.97
N ALA A 116 10.94 8.20 1.50
CA ALA A 116 11.09 6.89 0.86
C ALA A 116 9.80 6.08 0.99
N CYS A 117 9.12 6.14 2.14
CA CYS A 117 7.81 5.50 2.34
C CYS A 117 6.72 5.99 1.37
N ARG A 118 6.82 7.23 0.85
CA ARG A 118 5.86 7.79 -0.12
C ARG A 118 5.81 7.01 -1.44
N ASP A 119 6.92 6.37 -1.81
CA ASP A 119 7.04 5.66 -3.08
C ASP A 119 6.48 4.23 -3.02
N TYR A 120 5.99 3.78 -1.86
CA TYR A 120 5.45 2.43 -1.69
C TYR A 120 3.93 2.38 -1.83
N TRP A 121 3.48 1.41 -2.60
CA TRP A 121 2.11 0.97 -2.72
C TRP A 121 1.93 -0.33 -1.95
N ILE A 122 1.18 -0.25 -0.86
CA ILE A 122 0.91 -1.33 0.07
C ILE A 122 -0.60 -1.52 0.12
N VAL A 123 -1.06 -2.75 -0.07
CA VAL A 123 -2.41 -3.16 0.27
C VAL A 123 -2.32 -4.48 1.02
N LEU A 124 -2.79 -4.49 2.27
CA LEU A 124 -2.70 -5.63 3.16
C LEU A 124 -4.08 -5.97 3.72
N SER A 125 -4.49 -7.22 3.53
CA SER A 125 -5.56 -7.86 4.28
C SER A 125 -4.93 -8.85 5.25
N ASP A 126 -5.07 -8.61 6.56
CA ASP A 126 -4.61 -9.51 7.62
C ASP A 126 -5.81 -10.02 8.42
N ASP A 127 -6.59 -10.92 7.82
CA ASP A 127 -7.68 -11.66 8.47
C ASP A 127 -7.37 -13.16 8.44
N THR A 128 -7.66 -13.86 9.53
CA THR A 128 -7.47 -15.32 9.64
C THR A 128 -8.10 -16.15 8.51
N ARG A 129 -9.15 -15.65 7.86
CA ARG A 129 -9.86 -16.32 6.75
C ARG A 129 -9.29 -15.98 5.39
N PHE A 130 -8.50 -14.91 5.26
CA PHE A 130 -7.92 -14.43 4.01
C PHE A 130 -6.80 -13.42 4.27
N ARG A 131 -5.56 -13.91 4.17
CA ARG A 131 -4.35 -13.10 4.30
C ARG A 131 -3.72 -12.90 2.93
N ILE A 132 -3.52 -11.66 2.53
CA ILE A 132 -2.84 -11.31 1.28
C ILE A 132 -2.23 -9.91 1.41
N ALA A 133 -1.05 -9.73 0.82
CA ALA A 133 -0.42 -8.43 0.71
C ALA A 133 0.04 -8.17 -0.73
N LEU A 134 -0.25 -6.97 -1.25
CA LEU A 134 0.45 -6.35 -2.37
C LEU A 134 1.47 -5.38 -1.78
N PHE A 135 2.72 -5.51 -2.20
CA PHE A 135 3.79 -4.58 -1.84
C PHE A 135 4.58 -4.23 -3.08
N ALA A 136 4.50 -2.97 -3.48
CA ALA A 136 5.19 -2.44 -4.65
C ALA A 136 5.86 -1.10 -4.32
N ARG A 137 6.85 -0.73 -5.14
CA ARG A 137 7.48 0.59 -5.11
C ARG A 137 7.48 1.21 -6.49
N GLU A 138 7.38 2.52 -6.53
CA GLU A 138 7.63 3.30 -7.73
C GLU A 138 9.15 3.40 -7.98
N CYS A 139 9.60 2.93 -9.13
CA CYS A 139 10.98 3.05 -9.57
C CYS A 139 11.12 4.37 -10.33
N ARG A 140 11.68 5.40 -9.66
CA ARG A 140 12.06 6.64 -10.33
C ARG A 140 13.32 6.39 -11.15
N LEU A 141 13.21 6.39 -12.47
CA LEU A 141 14.39 6.54 -13.31
C LEU A 141 14.91 7.98 -13.18
N PRO A 142 16.24 8.21 -13.23
CA PRO A 142 16.74 9.55 -13.43
C PRO A 142 16.12 10.10 -14.72
N GLU A 143 15.46 11.26 -14.65
CA GLU A 143 14.91 11.91 -15.84
C GLU A 143 16.06 12.17 -16.83
N PRO A 144 15.92 11.82 -18.12
CA PRO A 144 16.80 12.34 -19.14
C PRO A 144 16.65 13.87 -19.14
N GLN A 145 17.77 14.60 -19.03
CA GLN A 145 17.82 16.05 -19.16
C GLN A 145 17.50 16.46 -20.60
N SER A 146 16.24 16.34 -21.03
CA SER A 146 15.61 16.97 -22.20
C SER A 146 14.42 16.13 -22.65
N ALA A 147 13.21 16.53 -22.29
CA ALA A 147 12.03 16.30 -23.11
C ALA A 147 10.92 17.28 -22.71
N ALA A 148 10.46 18.04 -23.70
CA ALA A 148 9.44 19.06 -23.57
C ALA A 148 8.13 18.53 -22.98
N SER A 149 7.46 19.41 -22.24
CA SER A 149 6.18 19.22 -21.55
C SER A 149 5.09 18.68 -22.48
N VAL A 150 4.76 17.39 -22.38
CA VAL A 150 3.56 16.83 -23.01
C VAL A 150 2.35 17.15 -22.12
N LYS A 151 1.43 17.95 -22.66
CA LYS A 151 0.10 18.21 -22.11
C LYS A 151 -0.72 16.91 -22.11
N ASN A 152 -0.82 16.24 -20.97
CA ASN A 152 -1.90 15.32 -20.60
C ASN A 152 -1.76 14.91 -19.12
N GLY A 153 -2.05 15.83 -18.18
CA GLY A 153 -2.46 15.56 -16.77
C GLY A 153 -1.64 14.62 -15.86
N TYR A 154 -0.63 13.93 -16.37
CA TYR A 154 0.24 12.96 -15.72
C TYR A 154 1.66 13.38 -16.11
N PRO A 155 2.49 13.83 -15.16
CA PRO A 155 3.83 14.31 -15.49
C PRO A 155 4.62 13.20 -16.18
N GLY A 156 5.19 13.57 -17.32
CA GLY A 156 5.79 12.69 -18.32
C GLY A 156 7.05 11.98 -17.87
N GLY A 157 6.85 10.80 -17.30
CA GLY A 157 7.75 9.66 -17.35
C GLY A 157 6.87 8.40 -17.30
N LYS A 158 7.21 7.32 -18.00
CA LYS A 158 6.51 6.03 -17.79
C LYS A 158 6.81 5.60 -16.36
N ARG A 159 5.93 5.92 -15.41
CA ARG A 159 6.02 5.47 -14.02
C ARG A 159 6.17 3.95 -14.05
N ARG A 160 7.30 3.46 -13.54
CA ARG A 160 7.57 2.02 -13.45
C ARG A 160 7.35 1.62 -12.01
N PHE A 161 6.71 0.49 -11.84
CA PHE A 161 6.56 -0.12 -10.54
C PHE A 161 7.25 -1.48 -10.56
N GLU A 162 7.83 -1.83 -9.44
CA GLU A 162 8.18 -3.21 -9.15
C GLU A 162 7.51 -3.62 -7.86
N GLY A 163 7.06 -4.85 -7.80
CA GLY A 163 6.41 -5.33 -6.61
C GLY A 163 6.16 -6.82 -6.64
N PHE A 164 5.55 -7.26 -5.57
CA PHE A 164 5.05 -8.61 -5.42
C PHE A 164 3.69 -8.58 -4.73
N TRP A 165 2.92 -9.64 -4.93
CA TRP A 165 1.86 -9.98 -4.00
C TRP A 165 2.10 -11.36 -3.41
N THR A 166 1.63 -11.57 -2.18
CA THR A 166 1.90 -12.77 -1.41
C THR A 166 0.73 -13.18 -0.54
N TYR A 167 0.54 -14.49 -0.40
CA TYR A 167 -0.31 -15.15 0.60
C TYR A 167 0.52 -15.81 1.72
N ARG A 168 1.86 -15.69 1.69
CA ARG A 168 2.73 -16.37 2.65
C ARG A 168 2.72 -15.64 4.00
N ASP A 169 2.32 -16.37 5.05
CA ASP A 169 2.23 -15.86 6.41
C ASP A 169 3.51 -15.17 6.88
N GLU A 170 4.68 -15.75 6.62
CA GLU A 170 5.97 -15.18 7.04
C GLU A 170 6.24 -13.77 6.46
N TYR A 171 5.86 -13.53 5.20
CA TYR A 171 6.03 -12.22 4.58
C TYR A 171 4.97 -11.25 5.06
N ILE A 172 3.72 -11.71 5.20
CA ILE A 172 2.62 -10.90 5.72
C ILE A 172 2.92 -10.45 7.16
N ASP A 173 3.43 -11.34 8.00
CA ASP A 173 3.84 -11.04 9.38
C ASP A 173 4.97 -10.02 9.42
N THR A 174 5.97 -10.15 8.54
CA THR A 174 7.08 -9.19 8.44
C THR A 174 6.58 -7.82 8.00
N ILE A 175 5.74 -7.76 6.95
CA ILE A 175 5.15 -6.51 6.44
C ILE A 175 4.31 -5.83 7.52
N ARG A 176 3.40 -6.59 8.15
CA ARG A 176 2.55 -6.10 9.24
C ARG A 176 3.36 -5.56 10.40
N SER A 177 4.35 -6.31 10.87
CA SER A 177 5.19 -5.91 12.00
C SER A 177 5.96 -4.63 11.67
N SER A 178 6.48 -4.50 10.45
CA SER A 178 7.15 -3.29 9.98
C SER A 178 6.21 -2.07 9.94
N ILE A 179 4.98 -2.24 9.43
CA ILE A 179 3.97 -1.18 9.39
C ILE A 179 3.59 -0.76 10.81
N GLN A 180 3.24 -1.70 11.68
CA GLN A 180 2.81 -1.42 13.05
C GLN A 180 3.92 -0.76 13.89
N ALA A 181 5.14 -1.28 13.84
CA ALA A 181 6.27 -0.69 14.56
C ALA A 181 6.55 0.76 14.16
N HIS A 182 6.18 1.14 12.94
CA HIS A 182 6.42 2.48 12.42
C HIS A 182 5.24 3.43 12.62
N TYR A 183 4.03 2.97 12.33
CA TYR A 183 2.82 3.80 12.34
C TYR A 183 2.03 3.77 13.65
N ALA A 184 2.38 2.92 14.62
CA ALA A 184 1.85 3.04 15.99
C ALA A 184 2.28 4.34 16.70
N ARG A 185 3.14 5.15 16.07
CA ARG A 185 3.65 6.43 16.54
C ARG A 185 2.59 7.54 16.44
N PRO A 186 2.14 8.15 17.56
CA PRO A 186 1.10 9.16 17.54
C PRO A 186 1.40 10.36 16.64
N GLU A 187 2.67 10.72 16.48
CA GLU A 187 3.07 11.85 15.63
C GLU A 187 2.73 11.61 14.15
N LEU A 188 2.73 10.37 13.68
CA LEU A 188 2.41 10.05 12.28
C LEU A 188 0.90 10.05 12.00
N ARG A 189 0.06 10.06 13.05
CA ARG A 189 -1.38 10.07 12.90
C ARG A 189 -1.86 11.43 12.38
N ILE A 190 -2.76 11.40 11.41
CA ILE A 190 -3.46 12.56 10.88
C ILE A 190 -4.87 12.55 11.46
N LEU A 191 -5.27 13.65 12.08
CA LEU A 191 -6.64 13.80 12.56
C LEU A 191 -7.56 14.11 11.38
N PRO A 192 -8.71 13.41 11.26
CA PRO A 192 -9.70 13.74 10.25
C PRO A 192 -10.29 15.13 10.51
N GLN A 193 -10.91 15.71 9.49
CA GLN A 193 -11.78 16.86 9.66
C GLN A 193 -12.81 16.53 10.74
N THR A 194 -12.80 17.28 11.85
CA THR A 194 -13.94 17.31 12.74
C THR A 194 -15.04 18.03 11.99
N ASP A 195 -16.13 17.33 11.68
CA ASP A 195 -17.36 18.03 11.34
C ASP A 195 -17.70 18.94 12.51
N THR A 196 -17.44 20.24 12.36
CA THR A 196 -18.23 21.27 13.01
C THR A 196 -19.64 21.13 12.45
N VAL A 197 -20.38 20.13 12.95
CA VAL A 197 -21.84 20.18 12.92
C VAL A 197 -22.18 21.35 13.82
N GLY A 198 -22.23 22.53 13.21
CA GLY A 198 -22.87 23.69 13.79
C GLY A 198 -24.31 23.30 14.05
N ILE A 199 -24.60 22.92 15.29
CA ILE A 199 -25.94 22.99 15.83
C ILE A 199 -26.24 24.49 15.88
N SER A 200 -26.88 24.98 14.83
CA SER A 200 -27.53 26.30 14.76
C SER A 200 -29.03 26.06 14.74
#